data_AF-A0A7G8DMT7-F1
#
_entry.id   AF-A0A7G8DMT7-F1
#
_cell.length_a   1.000
_cell.length_b   1.000
_cell.length_c   1.000
_cell.angle_alpha   90.00
_cell.angle_beta   90.00
_cell.angle_gamma   90.00
#
_symmetry.space_group_name_H-M   'P 1'
#
loop_
_entity.id
_entity.type
_entity.pdbx_description
1 polymer ?
#
loop_
_entity_poly.entity_id
_entity_poly.type
_entity_poly.pdbx_seq_one_letter_code
_entity_poly.pdbx_strand_id
1 'polypeptide(L)' 'MAGGHCIHRAVWRYSKPTETFQSIAGWFALYPGLMDGCWLNGEEVTAQPGGFYGGWISSAVEGPFKGDPKHPELI' A
#
# COMPACT_ATOMS: atom_id res chain seq x y z
N MET A 1 -4.74 -10.46 14.49
CA MET A 1 -6.14 -10.89 14.61
C MET A 1 -6.99 -9.66 14.86
N ALA A 2 -7.81 -9.25 13.91
CA ALA A 2 -8.86 -8.25 14.13
C ALA A 2 -10.19 -8.98 13.96
N GLY A 3 -11.10 -8.93 14.94
CA GLY A 3 -12.40 -9.60 14.87
C GLY A 3 -12.37 -11.12 14.66
N GLY A 4 -11.26 -11.80 14.97
CA GLY A 4 -11.08 -13.23 14.70
C GLY A 4 -10.55 -13.57 13.29
N HIS A 5 -10.32 -12.58 12.44
CA HIS A 5 -9.75 -12.77 11.10
C HIS A 5 -8.23 -12.55 11.11
N CYS A 6 -7.52 -13.44 10.41
CA CYS A 6 -6.09 -13.34 10.16
C CYS A 6 -5.87 -13.12 8.67
N ILE A 7 -5.30 -11.98 8.29
CA ILE A 7 -4.95 -11.69 6.89
C ILE A 7 -3.45 -11.86 6.73
N HIS A 8 -3.06 -12.81 5.89
CA HIS A 8 -1.66 -13.14 5.70
C HIS A 8 -0.97 -12.06 4.86
N ARG A 9 0.25 -11.65 5.27
CA ARG A 9 1.13 -10.71 4.54
C ARG A 9 0.51 -9.33 4.23
N ALA A 10 -0.52 -8.93 4.97
CA ALA A 10 -1.21 -7.67 4.73
C ALA A 10 -0.43 -6.43 5.19
N VAL A 11 0.51 -6.61 6.13
CA VAL A 11 1.30 -5.54 6.74
C VAL A 11 2.77 -5.95 6.72
N TRP A 12 3.64 -4.99 6.47
CA TRP A 12 5.08 -5.15 6.48
C TRP A 12 5.77 -3.90 7.06
N ARG A 13 7.05 -4.01 7.39
CA ARG A 13 7.86 -2.89 7.90
C ARG A 13 9.33 -3.11 7.60
N TYR A 14 10.10 -2.04 7.52
CA TYR A 14 11.57 -2.11 7.58
C TYR A 14 12.03 -1.96 9.03
N SER A 15 12.44 -3.05 9.68
CA SER A 15 12.92 -2.99 11.06
C SER A 15 14.31 -2.36 11.19
N LYS A 16 15.15 -2.49 10.16
CA LYS A 16 16.52 -1.98 10.08
C LYS A 16 16.81 -1.53 8.64
N PRO A 17 16.24 -0.41 8.19
CA PRO A 17 16.50 0.11 6.84
C PRO A 17 17.96 0.58 6.71
N THR A 18 18.39 0.92 5.49
CA THR A 18 19.69 1.58 5.28
C THR A 18 19.68 2.99 5.87
N GLU A 19 20.86 3.61 5.99
CA GLU A 19 21.03 4.92 6.65
C GLU A 19 20.12 6.02 6.07
N THR A 20 20.01 6.09 4.74
CA THR A 20 19.14 7.07 4.05
C THR A 20 17.66 6.93 4.38
N PHE A 21 17.20 5.75 4.82
CA PHE A 21 15.80 5.45 5.10
C PHE A 21 15.52 5.24 6.60
N GLN A 22 16.40 5.70 7.49
CA GLN A 22 16.18 5.54 8.94
C GLN A 22 14.89 6.17 9.45
N SER A 23 14.40 7.24 8.80
CA SER A 23 13.15 7.90 9.19
C SER A 23 11.91 6.99 9.13
N ILE A 24 11.94 5.93 8.31
CA ILE A 24 10.85 4.96 8.19
C ILE A 24 11.10 3.66 8.99
N ALA A 25 12.16 3.61 9.81
CA ALA A 25 12.47 2.44 10.62
C ALA A 25 11.32 2.12 11.60
N GLY A 26 10.83 0.89 11.54
CA GLY A 26 9.76 0.41 12.42
C GLY A 26 8.35 0.84 12.03
N TRP A 27 8.18 1.77 11.09
CA TRP A 27 6.87 2.15 10.57
C TRP A 27 6.23 1.01 9.79
N PHE A 28 4.92 0.86 9.95
CA PHE A 28 4.14 -0.15 9.25
C PHE A 28 3.60 0.41 7.94
N ALA A 29 3.71 -0.41 6.90
CA ALA A 29 3.01 -0.24 5.65
C ALA A 29 2.05 -1.41 5.46
N LEU A 30 0.90 -1.16 4.85
CA LEU A 30 -0.12 -2.18 4.60
C LEU A 30 -0.68 -2.04 3.19
N TYR A 31 -1.27 -3.14 2.70
CA TYR A 31 -1.91 -3.22 1.39
C TYR A 31 -3.38 -2.79 1.50
N PRO A 32 -3.80 -1.66 0.89
CA PRO A 32 -5.21 -1.23 0.94
C PRO A 32 -6.17 -2.26 0.37
N GLY A 33 -5.78 -2.97 -0.70
CA GLY A 33 -6.60 -4.01 -1.32
C GLY A 33 -6.80 -5.28 -0.47
N LEU A 34 -6.18 -5.34 0.71
CA LEU A 34 -6.39 -6.42 1.70
C LEU A 34 -7.14 -5.94 2.94
N MET A 35 -7.66 -4.71 2.94
CA MET A 35 -8.43 -4.13 4.04
C MET A 35 -9.88 -3.90 3.58
N ASP A 36 -10.79 -3.75 4.55
CA ASP A 36 -12.16 -3.32 4.26
C ASP A 36 -12.21 -1.86 3.76
N GLY A 37 -11.22 -1.06 4.15
CA GLY A 37 -11.01 0.29 3.65
C GLY A 37 -9.77 0.94 4.27
N CYS A 38 -9.24 1.96 3.60
CA CYS A 38 -8.11 2.77 4.05
C CYS A 38 -8.43 4.24 3.80
N TRP A 39 -8.09 5.12 4.76
CA TRP A 39 -8.39 6.54 4.65
C TRP A 39 -7.13 7.38 4.89
N LEU A 40 -6.95 8.40 4.05
CA LEU A 40 -5.93 9.42 4.20
C LEU A 40 -6.63 10.78 4.37
N ASN A 41 -6.49 11.40 5.55
CA ASN A 41 -7.16 12.66 5.87
C ASN A 41 -8.69 12.65 5.62
N GLY A 42 -9.33 11.50 5.83
CA GLY A 42 -10.77 11.31 5.59
C GLY A 42 -11.14 10.94 4.15
N GLU A 43 -10.20 10.98 3.21
CA GLU A 43 -10.39 10.49 1.85
C GLU A 43 -10.17 8.98 1.79
N GLU A 44 -11.10 8.25 1.17
CA GLU A 44 -10.92 6.81 0.93
C GLU A 44 -9.88 6.57 -0.17
N VAL A 45 -8.94 5.69 0.12
CA VAL A 45 -7.80 5.38 -0.75
C VAL A 45 -8.16 4.23 -1.67
N THR A 46 -7.90 4.41 -2.97
CA THR A 46 -7.97 3.32 -3.94
C THR A 46 -6.68 2.51 -3.91
N ALA A 47 -6.79 1.18 -3.85
CA ALA A 47 -5.63 0.30 -3.93
C ALA A 47 -4.99 0.35 -5.32
N GLN A 48 -3.66 0.38 -5.37
CA GLN A 48 -2.94 0.29 -6.64
C GLN A 48 -3.29 -1.03 -7.39
N PRO A 49 -3.58 -0.98 -8.71
CA PRO A 49 -3.96 -2.16 -9.48
C PRO A 49 -2.92 -3.29 -9.46
N GLY A 50 -3.39 -4.51 -9.72
CA GLY A 50 -2.55 -5.71 -9.89
C GLY A 50 -2.16 -6.42 -8.60
N GLY A 51 -2.42 -5.86 -7.42
CA GLY A 51 -2.28 -6.52 -6.12
C GLY A 51 -0.85 -6.82 -5.66
N PHE A 52 0.15 -6.60 -6.50
CA PHE A 52 1.57 -6.75 -6.16
C PHE A 52 2.12 -5.54 -5.40
N TYR A 53 1.79 -4.33 -5.86
CA TYR A 53 2.21 -3.09 -5.24
C TYR A 53 1.26 -2.70 -4.12
N GLY A 54 1.80 -2.40 -2.94
CA GLY A 54 1.04 -1.87 -1.80
C GLY A 54 0.76 -0.37 -1.91
N GLY A 55 0.55 0.14 -3.12
CA GLY A 55 0.39 1.57 -3.38
C GLY A 55 -0.97 2.11 -2.93
N TRP A 56 -0.94 3.38 -2.50
CA TRP A 56 -2.09 4.12 -2.00
C TRP A 56 -2.41 5.24 -2.99
N ILE A 57 -3.54 5.16 -3.68
CA ILE A 57 -3.99 6.17 -4.64
C ILE A 57 -5.07 7.03 -3.98
N SER A 58 -4.72 8.29 -3.72
CA SER A 58 -5.65 9.36 -3.36
C SER A 58 -5.83 10.34 -4.52
N SER A 59 -6.69 11.32 -4.38
CA SER A 59 -6.97 12.41 -5.30
C SER A 59 -5.73 13.21 -5.68
N ALA A 60 -4.74 13.27 -4.78
CA ALA A 60 -3.45 13.92 -5.01
C ALA A 60 -2.44 13.09 -5.83
N VAL A 61 -2.73 11.83 -6.16
CA VAL A 61 -1.80 10.94 -6.88
C VAL A 61 -2.33 10.71 -8.28
N GLU A 62 -1.58 11.16 -9.28
CA GLU A 62 -1.93 11.02 -10.70
C GLU A 62 -1.27 9.78 -11.32
N GLY A 63 -2.02 9.10 -12.19
CA GLY A 63 -1.53 7.94 -12.94
C GLY A 63 -0.72 8.31 -14.19
N PRO A 64 -0.33 7.32 -14.99
CA PRO A 64 -0.73 5.91 -14.92
C PRO A 64 -0.01 5.13 -13.80
N PHE A 65 -0.58 3.99 -13.39
CA PHE A 65 -0.11 3.22 -12.24
C PHE A 65 0.47 1.86 -12.64
N LYS A 66 1.57 1.45 -12.00
CA LYS A 66 2.13 0.11 -12.22
C LYS A 66 1.13 -0.97 -11.83
N GLY A 67 1.03 -2.02 -12.63
CA GLY A 67 0.07 -3.10 -12.42
C GLY A 67 -1.32 -2.84 -13.00
N ASP A 68 -1.56 -1.66 -13.61
CA ASP A 68 -2.78 -1.42 -14.39
C ASP A 68 -2.73 -2.19 -15.71
N PRO A 69 -3.71 -3.08 -16.01
CA PRO A 69 -3.77 -3.81 -17.28
C PRO A 69 -3.87 -2.92 -18.52
N LYS A 70 -4.29 -1.66 -18.39
CA LYS A 70 -4.32 -0.69 -19.49
C LYS A 70 -2.95 -0.08 -19.79
N HIS A 71 -2.01 -0.22 -18.85
CA HIS A 71 -0.64 0.30 -18.92
C HIS A 71 0.41 -0.80 -18.64
N PRO A 72 0.43 -1.88 -19.43
CA PRO A 72 1.32 -3.02 -19.20
C PRO A 72 2.81 -2.66 -19.29
N GLU A 73 3.16 -1.54 -19.92
CA GLU A 73 4.53 -1.03 -20.05
C GLU A 73 5.16 -0.54 -18.72
N LEU A 74 4.36 -0.39 -17.66
CA LEU A 74 4.80 0.17 -16.38
C LEU A 74 5.23 -0.87 -15.34
N ILE A 75 5.14 -2.17 -15.67
CA ILE A 75 5.51 -3.28 -14.78
C ILE A 75 7.03 -3.45 -14.75
#